data_AF-A0A9D6L3R2-F1
#
_entry.id   AF-A0A9D6L3R2-F1
#
_cell.length_a   1.000
_cell.length_b   1.000
_cell.length_c   1.000
_cell.angle_alpha   90.00
_cell.angle_beta   90.00
_cell.angle_gamma   90.00
#
_symmetry.space_group_name_H-M   'P 1'
#
loop_
_entity.id
_entity.type
_entity.pdbx_description
1 polymer ?
#
loop_
_entity_poly.entity_id
_entity_poly.type
_entity_poly.pdbx_seq_one_letter_code
_entity_poly.pdbx_strand_id
1 'polypeptide(L)'
;MNELLKWREEFPILEKTTYLISNSLGAMPRGVHERMQEYAETWATRGVRAWEEGWWELAAETGDRIGALNADFAVGGVLKWLCGGPGVAYLYVRPDLRGRLEPGVTGWFAHRRPFQFEPGPIERRDDAFRFLTGTTQVPALYACQPGLEIISQVGVERIRENSVRQTTRLMEGARARGWQVNSPANSRERGGTVSVECPHAAEVMQELLARDILVDYRPKAGIRLSPHFYNRDEEIDFALAQIEEILATRTWERHLQAV
;
A
#
# COMPACT_ATOMS: atom_id res chain seq x y z
N MET A 1 1.22 -18.20 -18.56
CA MET A 1 1.25 -16.74 -18.85
C MET A 1 0.35 -16.10 -17.81
N ASN A 2 0.89 -15.17 -17.01
CA ASN A 2 0.40 -14.85 -15.66
C ASN A 2 -1.00 -14.22 -15.66
N GLU A 3 -2.04 -14.97 -15.28
CA GLU A 3 -3.45 -14.50 -15.21
C GLU A 3 -3.62 -13.20 -14.41
N LEU A 4 -2.69 -12.91 -13.50
CA LEU A 4 -2.67 -11.69 -12.69
C LEU A 4 -2.44 -10.42 -13.52
N LEU A 5 -1.78 -10.54 -14.69
CA LEU A 5 -1.47 -9.39 -15.54
C LEU A 5 -2.71 -8.76 -16.19
N LYS A 6 -3.87 -9.44 -16.16
CA LYS A 6 -5.15 -8.82 -16.56
C LYS A 6 -5.46 -7.57 -15.73
N TRP A 7 -4.98 -7.51 -14.49
CA TRP A 7 -5.18 -6.37 -13.60
C TRP A 7 -4.23 -5.20 -13.88
N ARG A 8 -3.24 -5.36 -14.77
CA ARG A 8 -2.23 -4.33 -14.99
C ARG A 8 -2.84 -3.04 -15.55
N GLU A 9 -3.83 -3.15 -16.43
CA GLU A 9 -4.51 -2.00 -17.05
C GLU A 9 -5.30 -1.15 -16.04
N GLU A 10 -5.59 -1.70 -14.86
CA GLU A 10 -6.17 -0.94 -13.76
C GLU A 10 -5.22 0.09 -13.18
N PHE A 11 -3.92 0.06 -13.49
CA PHE A 11 -2.90 0.93 -12.91
C PHE A 11 -2.21 1.75 -14.00
N PRO A 12 -2.72 2.96 -14.35
CA PRO A 12 -2.23 3.72 -15.51
C PRO A 12 -0.74 4.07 -15.48
N ILE A 13 -0.15 4.23 -14.30
CA ILE A 13 1.29 4.53 -14.16
C ILE A 13 2.19 3.44 -14.76
N LEU A 14 1.68 2.20 -14.86
CA LEU A 14 2.39 1.06 -15.42
C LEU A 14 2.52 1.08 -16.95
N GLU A 15 1.82 2.00 -17.62
CA GLU A 15 2.01 2.23 -19.07
C GLU A 15 3.29 3.00 -19.37
N LYS A 16 3.77 3.79 -18.41
CA LYS A 16 4.86 4.75 -18.60
C LYS A 16 6.11 4.43 -17.80
N THR A 17 5.97 3.60 -16.76
CA THR A 17 7.05 3.35 -15.80
C THR A 17 7.24 1.87 -15.52
N THR A 18 8.47 1.50 -15.13
CA THR A 18 8.72 0.23 -14.44
C THR A 18 8.51 0.45 -12.95
N TYR A 19 7.36 0.06 -12.42
CA TYR A 19 6.96 0.36 -11.04
C TYR A 19 7.29 -0.79 -10.08
N LEU A 20 8.40 -0.67 -9.34
CA LEU A 20 8.90 -1.68 -8.40
C LEU A 20 9.04 -1.10 -6.99
N ILE A 21 8.06 -0.31 -6.54
CA ILE A 21 8.14 0.46 -5.28
C ILE A 21 6.90 0.30 -4.37
N SER A 22 6.19 -0.83 -4.49
CA SER A 22 4.95 -1.10 -3.74
C SER A 22 5.10 -1.07 -2.21
N ASN A 23 6.33 -1.19 -1.69
CA ASN A 23 6.67 -1.07 -0.28
C ASN A 23 6.61 0.37 0.26
N SER A 24 6.60 1.38 -0.62
CA SER A 24 6.54 2.79 -0.26
C SER A 24 5.19 3.39 -0.61
N LEU A 25 4.69 3.15 -1.81
CA LEU A 25 3.34 3.54 -2.26
C LEU A 25 2.88 2.50 -3.28
N GLY A 26 1.66 1.98 -3.15
CA GLY A 26 1.08 1.12 -4.17
C GLY A 26 0.70 1.93 -5.40
N ALA A 27 0.77 1.32 -6.59
CA ALA A 27 0.29 1.99 -7.80
C ALA A 27 -1.19 2.35 -7.63
N MET A 28 -1.56 3.58 -8.02
CA MET A 28 -2.92 4.08 -7.90
C MET A 28 -3.82 3.41 -8.97
N PRO A 29 -4.93 2.75 -8.58
CA PRO A 29 -5.89 2.26 -9.54
C PRO A 29 -6.60 3.39 -10.29
N ARG A 30 -7.03 3.16 -11.54
CA ARG A 30 -7.73 4.14 -12.37
C ARG A 30 -9.07 4.58 -11.77
N GLY A 31 -9.77 3.65 -11.09
CA GLY A 31 -11.04 3.91 -10.42
C GLY A 31 -10.97 4.96 -9.29
N VAL A 32 -9.76 5.32 -8.82
CA VAL A 32 -9.60 6.36 -7.81
C VAL A 32 -10.12 7.71 -8.31
N HIS A 33 -9.96 8.02 -9.60
CA HIS A 33 -10.49 9.26 -10.17
C HIS A 33 -12.02 9.36 -10.06
N GLU A 34 -12.72 8.27 -10.41
CA GLU A 34 -14.18 8.21 -10.33
C GLU A 34 -14.66 8.33 -8.88
N ARG A 35 -14.01 7.61 -7.93
CA ARG A 35 -14.35 7.72 -6.50
C ARG A 35 -14.12 9.13 -5.93
N MET A 36 -13.08 9.82 -6.37
CA MET A 36 -12.82 11.19 -5.93
C MET A 36 -13.81 12.19 -6.54
N GLN A 37 -14.27 11.95 -7.76
CA GLN A 37 -15.37 12.72 -8.36
C GLN A 37 -16.68 12.49 -7.60
N GLU A 38 -17.01 11.24 -7.30
CA GLU A 38 -18.18 10.85 -6.49
C GLU A 38 -18.18 11.54 -5.12
N TYR A 39 -17.03 11.57 -4.42
CA TYR A 39 -16.86 12.32 -3.18
C TYR A 39 -17.21 13.81 -3.35
N ALA A 40 -16.61 14.46 -4.36
CA ALA A 40 -16.79 15.89 -4.60
C ALA A 40 -18.24 16.23 -4.98
N GLU A 41 -18.86 15.41 -5.83
CA GLU A 41 -20.26 15.55 -6.23
C GLU A 41 -21.22 15.34 -5.05
N THR A 42 -20.97 14.32 -4.24
CA THR A 42 -21.74 14.06 -3.01
C THR A 42 -21.68 15.28 -2.09
N TRP A 43 -20.49 15.83 -1.86
CA TRP A 43 -20.35 17.01 -1.01
C TRP A 43 -21.05 18.24 -1.60
N ALA A 44 -20.86 18.49 -2.91
CA ALA A 44 -21.43 19.65 -3.59
C ALA A 44 -22.97 19.64 -3.62
N THR A 45 -23.57 18.46 -3.73
CA THR A 45 -25.03 18.32 -3.92
C THR A 45 -25.79 17.98 -2.62
N ARG A 46 -25.16 17.24 -1.70
CA ARG A 46 -25.79 16.77 -0.46
C ARG A 46 -25.39 17.62 0.74
N GLY A 47 -24.20 18.20 0.75
CA GLY A 47 -23.69 18.98 1.88
C GLY A 47 -23.69 18.15 3.16
N VAL A 48 -24.24 18.69 4.26
CA VAL A 48 -24.28 18.00 5.56
C VAL A 48 -25.07 16.67 5.52
N ARG A 49 -26.00 16.48 4.59
CA ARG A 49 -26.76 15.22 4.45
C ARG A 49 -25.88 14.03 4.04
N ALA A 50 -24.70 14.30 3.45
CA ALA A 50 -23.76 13.23 3.12
C ALA A 50 -23.36 12.38 4.35
N TRP A 51 -23.41 12.95 5.56
CA TRP A 51 -23.18 12.22 6.81
C TRP A 51 -24.15 11.06 7.00
N GLU A 52 -25.45 11.30 6.85
CA GLU A 52 -26.50 10.27 7.03
C GLU A 52 -26.70 9.38 5.80
N GLU A 53 -26.13 9.78 4.66
CA GLU A 53 -26.27 9.10 3.36
C GLU A 53 -25.06 8.22 3.00
N GLY A 54 -24.16 7.97 3.95
CA GLY A 54 -23.09 6.97 3.80
C GLY A 54 -21.73 7.37 4.37
N TRP A 55 -21.42 8.67 4.50
CA TRP A 55 -20.08 9.08 4.99
C TRP A 55 -19.80 8.60 6.41
N TRP A 56 -20.85 8.40 7.20
CA TRP A 56 -20.73 7.86 8.55
C TRP A 56 -20.26 6.40 8.53
N GLU A 57 -20.82 5.59 7.65
CA GLU A 57 -20.59 4.14 7.55
C GLU A 57 -19.26 3.80 6.86
N LEU A 58 -18.73 4.68 6.01
CA LEU A 58 -17.55 4.45 5.18
C LEU A 58 -16.34 3.88 5.96
N ALA A 59 -16.15 4.30 7.21
CA ALA A 59 -15.04 3.80 8.02
C ALA A 59 -15.18 2.30 8.34
N ALA A 60 -16.39 1.84 8.68
CA ALA A 60 -16.66 0.41 8.88
C ALA A 60 -16.57 -0.35 7.57
N GLU A 61 -17.22 0.13 6.51
CA GLU A 61 -17.24 -0.54 5.21
C GLU A 61 -15.82 -0.71 4.64
N THR A 62 -14.97 0.30 4.80
CA THR A 62 -13.56 0.22 4.42
C THR A 62 -12.82 -0.82 5.24
N GLY A 63 -13.08 -0.88 6.56
CA GLY A 63 -12.50 -1.89 7.44
C GLY A 63 -12.91 -3.31 7.08
N ASP A 64 -14.19 -3.52 6.75
CA ASP A 64 -14.73 -4.83 6.38
C ASP A 64 -14.11 -5.38 5.09
N ARG A 65 -13.70 -4.51 4.16
CA ARG A 65 -12.98 -4.89 2.94
C ARG A 65 -11.56 -5.41 3.19
N ILE A 66 -10.94 -5.06 4.31
CA ILE A 66 -9.63 -5.60 4.71
C ILE A 66 -9.78 -7.02 5.26
N GLY A 67 -10.92 -7.31 5.89
CA GLY A 67 -11.32 -8.64 6.32
C GLY A 67 -10.90 -9.02 7.74
N ALA A 68 -11.33 -10.20 8.17
CA ALA A 68 -11.02 -10.75 9.47
C ALA A 68 -9.59 -11.31 9.49
N LEU A 69 -8.86 -11.03 10.58
CA LEU A 69 -7.50 -11.52 10.78
C LEU A 69 -7.47 -12.56 11.89
N ASN A 70 -6.60 -13.57 11.76
CA ASN A 70 -6.34 -14.52 12.84
C ASN A 70 -5.37 -13.90 13.87
N ALA A 71 -5.81 -12.83 14.53
CA ALA A 71 -5.05 -12.07 15.52
C ALA A 71 -5.98 -11.51 16.60
N ASP A 72 -5.45 -11.16 17.76
CA ASP A 72 -6.20 -10.38 18.77
C ASP A 72 -6.36 -8.93 18.31
N PHE A 73 -5.26 -8.37 17.78
CA PHE A 73 -5.15 -7.01 17.29
C PHE A 73 -4.30 -6.97 16.02
N ALA A 74 -4.62 -6.08 15.10
CA ALA A 74 -3.71 -5.70 14.03
C ALA A 74 -3.85 -4.22 13.70
N VAL A 75 -2.73 -3.59 13.36
CA VAL A 75 -2.70 -2.20 12.90
C VAL A 75 -1.95 -2.14 11.59
N GLY A 76 -2.47 -1.39 10.64
CA GLY A 76 -1.84 -1.22 9.34
C GLY A 76 -2.37 0.00 8.59
N GLY A 77 -1.87 0.17 7.38
CA GLY A 77 -2.31 1.21 6.45
C GLY A 77 -2.57 0.64 5.07
N VAL A 78 -3.37 1.35 4.29
CA VAL A 78 -3.78 0.89 2.95
C VAL A 78 -2.88 1.40 1.82
N LEU A 79 -1.96 2.33 2.11
CA LEU A 79 -1.23 3.07 1.09
C LEU A 79 -0.22 2.25 0.27
N LYS A 80 0.24 1.10 0.78
CA LYS A 80 1.32 0.29 0.18
C LYS A 80 0.73 -0.84 -0.68
N TRP A 81 0.92 -2.08 -0.26
CA TRP A 81 0.46 -3.30 -0.91
C TRP A 81 -1.06 -3.41 -1.10
N LEU A 82 -1.84 -2.57 -0.41
CA LEU A 82 -3.30 -2.52 -0.58
C LEU A 82 -3.75 -1.49 -1.63
N CYS A 83 -2.82 -0.76 -2.25
CA CYS A 83 -3.08 0.20 -3.33
C CYS A 83 -4.14 1.27 -2.99
N GLY A 84 -4.33 1.59 -1.71
CA GLY A 84 -5.39 2.49 -1.24
C GLY A 84 -4.99 3.96 -1.12
N GLY A 85 -3.75 4.32 -1.48
CA GLY A 85 -3.24 5.68 -1.32
C GLY A 85 -3.07 6.15 0.15
N PRO A 86 -2.47 7.33 0.36
CA PRO A 86 -2.23 7.87 1.69
C PRO A 86 -3.52 8.36 2.37
N GLY A 87 -3.57 8.26 3.70
CA GLY A 87 -4.62 8.90 4.51
C GLY A 87 -5.54 7.96 5.30
N VAL A 88 -5.49 6.65 5.03
CA VAL A 88 -6.27 5.65 5.77
C VAL A 88 -5.36 4.62 6.46
N ALA A 89 -5.63 4.42 7.74
CA ALA A 89 -5.08 3.37 8.58
C ALA A 89 -6.23 2.60 9.23
N TYR A 90 -5.97 1.37 9.66
CA TYR A 90 -6.96 0.53 10.32
C TYR A 90 -6.42 -0.03 11.63
N LEU A 91 -7.35 -0.27 12.55
CA LEU A 91 -7.17 -1.10 13.73
C LEU A 91 -8.20 -2.24 13.64
N TYR A 92 -7.70 -3.46 13.52
CA TYR A 92 -8.49 -4.65 13.75
C TYR A 92 -8.43 -5.00 15.24
N VAL A 93 -9.59 -5.25 15.84
CA VAL A 93 -9.74 -5.84 17.17
C VAL A 93 -10.65 -7.05 17.03
N ARG A 94 -10.22 -8.20 17.56
CA ARG A 94 -11.00 -9.44 17.53
C ARG A 94 -12.39 -9.20 18.16
N PRO A 95 -13.49 -9.63 17.52
CA PRO A 95 -14.84 -9.24 17.94
C PRO A 95 -15.18 -9.49 19.43
N ASP A 96 -14.77 -10.62 19.99
CA ASP A 96 -14.97 -11.02 21.39
C ASP A 96 -14.19 -10.16 22.40
N LEU A 97 -13.14 -9.45 21.94
CA LEU A 97 -12.33 -8.58 22.79
C LEU A 97 -12.87 -7.14 22.83
N ARG A 98 -13.58 -6.67 21.79
CA ARG A 98 -13.97 -5.26 21.64
C ARG A 98 -14.69 -4.70 22.87
N GLY A 99 -15.67 -5.44 23.38
CA GLY A 99 -16.46 -5.05 24.55
C GLY A 99 -15.69 -5.02 25.87
N ARG A 100 -14.57 -5.77 25.95
CA ARG A 100 -13.75 -5.96 27.17
C ARG A 100 -12.62 -4.96 27.30
N LEU A 101 -12.40 -4.13 26.28
CA LEU A 101 -11.28 -3.21 26.17
C LEU A 101 -11.74 -1.76 26.34
N GLU A 102 -10.90 -0.98 26.99
CA GLU A 102 -11.05 0.46 27.12
C GLU A 102 -9.99 1.16 26.25
N PRO A 103 -10.39 1.92 25.22
CA PRO A 103 -9.42 2.66 24.40
C PRO A 103 -8.78 3.78 25.23
N GLY A 104 -7.45 3.85 25.22
CA GLY A 104 -6.71 4.92 25.91
C GLY A 104 -6.96 6.31 25.32
N VAL A 105 -7.31 6.39 24.04
CA VAL A 105 -7.75 7.62 23.36
C VAL A 105 -9.00 7.29 22.55
N THR A 106 -10.06 8.08 22.73
CA THR A 106 -11.35 7.94 22.03
C THR A 106 -12.05 9.29 21.95
N GLY A 107 -13.21 9.36 21.32
CA GLY A 107 -13.99 10.59 21.24
C GLY A 107 -15.42 10.33 20.79
N TRP A 108 -16.09 11.38 20.30
CA TRP A 108 -17.53 11.39 20.09
C TRP A 108 -18.05 10.31 19.12
N PHE A 109 -17.26 9.83 18.17
CA PHE A 109 -17.63 8.70 17.29
C PHE A 109 -17.83 7.39 18.05
N ALA A 110 -17.16 7.22 19.19
CA ALA A 110 -17.31 6.04 20.03
C ALA A 110 -18.57 6.09 20.92
N HIS A 111 -19.29 7.21 20.94
CA HIS A 111 -20.54 7.32 21.67
C HIS A 111 -21.64 6.49 21.00
N ARG A 112 -22.46 5.80 21.79
CA ARG A 112 -23.60 5.01 21.32
C ARG A 112 -24.63 5.88 20.59
N ARG A 113 -24.74 7.13 21.02
CA ARG A 113 -25.65 8.16 20.48
C ARG A 113 -24.87 9.45 20.15
N PRO A 114 -24.02 9.46 19.11
CA PRO A 114 -23.02 10.52 18.88
C PRO A 114 -23.64 11.87 18.51
N PHE A 115 -24.85 11.87 17.96
CA PHE A 115 -25.56 13.08 17.54
C PHE A 115 -26.57 13.61 18.56
N GLN A 116 -26.71 12.97 19.73
CA GLN A 116 -27.59 13.45 20.78
C GLN A 116 -26.93 14.49 21.70
N PHE A 117 -25.61 14.67 21.61
CA PHE A 117 -24.84 15.64 22.40
C PHE A 117 -25.14 15.57 23.91
N GLU A 118 -25.32 14.35 24.43
CA GLU A 118 -25.64 14.13 25.84
C GLU A 118 -24.49 14.60 26.75
N PRO A 119 -24.80 15.24 27.90
CA PRO A 119 -23.79 15.57 28.90
C PRO A 119 -23.34 14.31 29.65
N GLY A 120 -22.12 14.30 30.14
CA GLY A 120 -21.57 13.21 30.96
C GLY A 120 -20.56 12.33 30.21
N PRO A 121 -20.24 11.14 30.74
CA PRO A 121 -19.24 10.27 30.16
C PRO A 121 -19.73 9.63 28.86
N ILE A 122 -18.78 9.25 27.99
CA ILE A 122 -19.11 8.57 26.74
C ILE A 122 -19.69 7.18 27.01
N GLU A 123 -20.94 6.95 26.65
CA GLU A 123 -21.51 5.60 26.57
C GLU A 123 -20.95 4.88 25.34
N ARG A 124 -19.97 3.99 25.54
CA ARG A 124 -19.23 3.39 24.42
C ARG A 124 -20.08 2.43 23.60
N ARG A 125 -19.87 2.45 22.29
CA ARG A 125 -20.39 1.44 21.35
C ARG A 125 -19.77 0.07 21.59
N ASP A 126 -20.39 -0.99 21.08
CA ASP A 126 -19.90 -2.37 21.18
C ASP A 126 -19.24 -2.87 19.88
N ASP A 127 -19.27 -2.04 18.84
CA ASP A 127 -18.68 -2.29 17.53
C ASP A 127 -17.31 -1.61 17.37
N ALA A 128 -16.76 -1.62 16.15
CA ALA A 128 -15.45 -1.06 15.84
C ALA A 128 -15.36 0.47 16.07
N PHE A 129 -16.48 1.20 16.04
CA PHE A 129 -16.49 2.64 16.25
C PHE A 129 -16.09 3.02 17.68
N ARG A 130 -16.17 2.07 18.63
CA ARG A 130 -15.60 2.21 19.99
C ARG A 130 -14.17 2.75 19.99
N PHE A 131 -13.37 2.39 19.00
CA PHE A 131 -11.95 2.75 18.92
C PHE A 131 -11.69 4.01 18.08
N LEU A 132 -12.73 4.63 17.53
CA LEU A 132 -12.61 5.88 16.79
C LEU A 132 -12.62 7.08 17.74
N THR A 133 -12.09 8.20 17.24
CA THR A 133 -12.03 9.47 17.96
C THR A 133 -13.11 10.43 17.49
N GLY A 134 -13.07 10.84 16.23
CA GLY A 134 -14.06 11.72 15.64
C GLY A 134 -14.15 11.53 14.14
N THR A 135 -14.60 12.59 13.47
CA THR A 135 -14.77 12.62 12.02
C THR A 135 -13.55 12.08 11.28
N THR A 136 -13.76 11.08 10.43
CA THR A 136 -12.69 10.44 9.65
C THR A 136 -12.34 11.24 8.39
N GLN A 137 -11.23 10.87 7.76
CA GLN A 137 -10.76 11.46 6.50
C GLN A 137 -11.58 10.92 5.32
N VAL A 138 -12.80 11.44 5.14
CA VAL A 138 -13.75 10.98 4.10
C VAL A 138 -13.14 10.91 2.69
N PRO A 139 -12.42 11.93 2.16
CA PRO A 139 -11.84 11.83 0.83
C PRO A 139 -10.89 10.62 0.69
N ALA A 140 -10.12 10.31 1.73
CA ALA A 140 -9.20 9.18 1.72
C ALA A 140 -9.93 7.83 1.79
N LEU A 141 -11.10 7.78 2.46
CA LEU A 141 -11.96 6.60 2.47
C LEU A 141 -12.52 6.30 1.07
N TYR A 142 -12.88 7.32 0.27
CA TYR A 142 -13.22 7.12 -1.14
C TYR A 142 -12.01 6.67 -1.97
N ALA A 143 -10.88 7.38 -1.83
CA ALA A 143 -9.68 7.11 -2.63
C ALA A 143 -9.16 5.67 -2.46
N CYS A 144 -9.34 5.07 -1.29
CA CYS A 144 -8.78 3.74 -1.03
C CYS A 144 -9.61 2.57 -1.57
N GLN A 145 -10.90 2.77 -1.84
CA GLN A 145 -11.83 1.69 -2.22
C GLN A 145 -11.39 0.88 -3.43
N PRO A 146 -10.97 1.49 -4.57
CA PRO A 146 -10.63 0.72 -5.78
C PRO A 146 -9.45 -0.23 -5.56
N GLY A 147 -8.46 0.20 -4.76
CA GLY A 147 -7.30 -0.65 -4.44
C GLY A 147 -7.71 -1.86 -3.62
N LEU A 148 -8.51 -1.65 -2.57
CA LEU A 148 -9.04 -2.73 -1.73
C LEU A 148 -9.93 -3.70 -2.52
N GLU A 149 -10.74 -3.19 -3.45
CA GLU A 149 -11.60 -3.99 -4.34
C GLU A 149 -10.77 -4.90 -5.25
N ILE A 150 -9.75 -4.37 -5.91
CA ILE A 150 -8.85 -5.14 -6.77
C ILE A 150 -8.12 -6.21 -5.94
N ILE A 151 -7.54 -5.84 -4.79
CA ILE A 151 -6.81 -6.78 -3.93
C ILE A 151 -7.71 -7.94 -3.49
N SER A 152 -8.94 -7.64 -3.09
CA SER A 152 -9.93 -8.65 -2.69
C SER A 152 -10.27 -9.61 -3.83
N GLN A 153 -10.40 -9.10 -5.07
CA GLN A 153 -10.70 -9.90 -6.25
C GLN A 153 -9.50 -10.73 -6.73
N VAL A 154 -8.27 -10.22 -6.57
CA VAL A 154 -7.04 -10.96 -6.89
C VAL A 154 -6.81 -12.10 -5.89
N GLY A 155 -6.99 -11.83 -4.60
CA GLY A 155 -6.73 -12.76 -3.50
C GLY A 155 -5.26 -12.76 -3.04
N VAL A 156 -5.05 -12.67 -1.72
CA VAL A 156 -3.71 -12.52 -1.11
C VAL A 156 -2.81 -13.72 -1.38
N GLU A 157 -3.39 -14.92 -1.47
CA GLU A 157 -2.66 -16.16 -1.75
C GLU A 157 -2.01 -16.12 -3.13
N ARG A 158 -2.76 -15.71 -4.15
CA ARG A 158 -2.24 -15.59 -5.53
C ARG A 158 -1.19 -14.49 -5.64
N ILE A 159 -1.42 -13.36 -4.94
CA ILE A 159 -0.42 -12.29 -4.83
C ILE A 159 0.87 -12.83 -4.21
N ARG A 160 0.75 -13.63 -3.14
CA ARG A 160 1.89 -14.21 -2.43
C ARG A 160 2.66 -15.20 -3.30
N GLU A 161 1.97 -16.11 -3.99
CA GLU A 161 2.58 -17.06 -4.93
C GLU A 161 3.40 -16.33 -6.01
N ASN A 162 2.82 -15.31 -6.64
CA ASN A 162 3.53 -14.50 -7.63
C ASN A 162 4.69 -13.71 -7.01
N SER A 163 4.50 -13.13 -5.82
CA SER A 163 5.52 -12.38 -5.10
C SER A 163 6.74 -13.25 -4.79
N VAL A 164 6.54 -14.49 -4.32
CA VAL A 164 7.65 -15.44 -4.07
C VAL A 164 8.41 -15.71 -5.37
N ARG A 165 7.71 -16.00 -6.46
CA ARG A 165 8.31 -16.27 -7.78
C ARG A 165 9.15 -15.09 -8.29
N GLN A 166 8.59 -13.89 -8.27
CA GLN A 166 9.24 -12.68 -8.78
C GLN A 166 10.40 -12.21 -7.91
N THR A 167 10.24 -12.26 -6.59
CA THR A 167 11.35 -11.92 -5.70
C THR A 167 12.49 -12.94 -5.79
N THR A 168 12.21 -14.23 -5.99
CA THR A 168 13.26 -15.23 -6.27
C THR A 168 14.02 -14.92 -7.56
N ARG A 169 13.31 -14.65 -8.67
CA ARG A 169 13.92 -14.24 -9.94
C ARG A 169 14.83 -13.02 -9.77
N LEU A 170 14.35 -12.00 -9.06
CA LEU A 170 15.10 -10.78 -8.78
C LEU A 170 16.38 -11.07 -7.98
N MET A 171 16.32 -11.92 -6.95
CA MET A 171 17.51 -12.29 -6.17
C MET A 171 18.52 -13.07 -6.99
N GLU A 172 18.07 -14.03 -7.80
CA GLU A 172 18.94 -14.81 -8.68
C GLU A 172 19.62 -13.91 -9.71
N GLY A 173 18.86 -13.02 -10.35
CA GLY A 173 19.37 -12.07 -11.32
C GLY A 173 20.37 -11.05 -10.73
N ALA A 174 20.18 -10.62 -9.48
CA ALA A 174 21.14 -9.78 -8.77
C ALA A 174 22.42 -10.54 -8.41
N ARG A 175 22.29 -11.77 -7.88
CA ARG A 175 23.44 -12.62 -7.53
C ARG A 175 24.28 -13.01 -8.74
N ALA A 176 23.65 -13.27 -9.88
CA ALA A 176 24.35 -13.57 -11.13
C ALA A 176 25.26 -12.41 -11.60
N ARG A 177 24.96 -11.17 -11.18
CA ARG A 177 25.77 -9.97 -11.43
C ARG A 177 26.81 -9.69 -10.34
N GLY A 178 26.94 -10.58 -9.37
CA GLY A 178 27.87 -10.42 -8.24
C GLY A 178 27.42 -9.40 -7.19
N TRP A 179 26.16 -8.93 -7.24
CA TRP A 179 25.64 -7.98 -6.25
C TRP A 179 25.18 -8.68 -4.97
N GLN A 180 25.34 -7.99 -3.86
CA GLN A 180 24.90 -8.49 -2.57
C GLN A 180 23.38 -8.34 -2.46
N VAL A 181 22.73 -9.37 -1.92
CA VAL A 181 21.29 -9.36 -1.64
C VAL A 181 21.10 -9.45 -0.13
N ASN A 182 20.52 -8.39 0.46
CA ASN A 182 20.36 -8.24 1.91
C ASN A 182 19.05 -8.84 2.44
N SER A 183 18.22 -9.39 1.57
CA SER A 183 16.96 -10.04 1.95
C SER A 183 17.13 -11.54 2.23
N PRO A 184 16.36 -12.13 3.17
CA PRO A 184 16.43 -13.55 3.48
C PRO A 184 16.23 -14.44 2.25
N ALA A 185 17.05 -15.49 2.14
CA ALA A 185 16.95 -16.49 1.07
C ALA A 185 15.68 -17.34 1.19
N ASN A 186 15.32 -17.72 2.41
CA ASN A 186 14.08 -18.42 2.71
C ASN A 186 12.88 -17.51 2.42
N SER A 187 12.05 -17.90 1.45
CA SER A 187 10.86 -17.12 1.08
C SER A 187 9.89 -16.98 2.25
N ARG A 188 9.84 -17.93 3.19
CA ARG A 188 9.00 -17.85 4.40
C ARG A 188 9.42 -16.74 5.38
N GLU A 189 10.64 -16.24 5.26
CA GLU A 189 11.18 -15.15 6.09
C GLU A 189 11.26 -13.82 5.33
N ARG A 190 10.79 -13.77 4.08
CA ARG A 190 10.84 -12.57 3.22
C ARG A 190 9.44 -12.15 2.76
N GLY A 191 9.22 -10.84 2.78
CA GLY A 191 8.06 -10.19 2.15
C GLY A 191 8.19 -10.08 0.61
N GLY A 192 7.49 -9.11 0.02
CA GLY A 192 7.52 -8.84 -1.42
C GLY A 192 8.64 -7.91 -1.90
N THR A 193 9.56 -7.52 -1.01
CA THR A 193 10.67 -6.61 -1.31
C THR A 193 11.99 -7.36 -1.29
N VAL A 194 12.86 -7.08 -2.25
CA VAL A 194 14.26 -7.50 -2.24
C VAL A 194 15.15 -6.26 -2.20
N SER A 195 16.12 -6.26 -1.28
CA SER A 195 17.13 -5.22 -1.17
C SER A 195 18.43 -5.69 -1.83
N VAL A 196 18.86 -4.98 -2.87
CA VAL A 196 20.05 -5.27 -3.67
C VAL A 196 21.08 -4.17 -3.42
N GLU A 197 22.28 -4.56 -2.99
CA GLU A 197 23.42 -3.67 -2.78
C GLU A 197 24.42 -3.83 -3.93
N CYS A 198 24.64 -2.73 -4.64
CA CYS A 198 25.60 -2.59 -5.73
C CYS A 198 26.47 -1.35 -5.47
N PRO A 199 27.62 -1.17 -6.16
CA PRO A 199 28.39 0.07 -6.04
C PRO A 199 27.51 1.30 -6.30
N HIS A 200 27.71 2.39 -5.55
CA HIS A 200 27.00 3.66 -5.74
C HIS A 200 25.46 3.52 -5.76
N ALA A 201 24.90 2.62 -4.93
CA ALA A 201 23.49 2.23 -5.01
C ALA A 201 22.51 3.40 -4.84
N ALA A 202 22.88 4.44 -4.08
CA ALA A 202 22.06 5.63 -3.90
C ALA A 202 21.96 6.44 -5.21
N GLU A 203 23.09 6.69 -5.86
CA GLU A 203 23.19 7.43 -7.11
C GLU A 203 22.63 6.63 -8.30
N VAL A 204 22.84 5.31 -8.31
CA VAL A 204 22.22 4.39 -9.27
C VAL A 204 20.69 4.43 -9.12
N MET A 205 20.17 4.45 -7.90
CA MET A 205 18.73 4.57 -7.67
C MET A 205 18.18 5.90 -8.22
N GLN A 206 18.88 7.02 -8.01
CA GLN A 206 18.47 8.31 -8.60
C GLN A 206 18.46 8.25 -10.13
N GLU A 207 19.44 7.54 -10.71
CA GLU A 207 19.48 7.31 -12.15
C GLU A 207 18.31 6.46 -12.65
N LEU A 208 17.93 5.40 -11.94
CA LEU A 208 16.76 4.60 -12.25
C LEU A 208 15.47 5.46 -12.22
N LEU A 209 15.31 6.31 -11.20
CA LEU A 209 14.16 7.23 -11.14
C LEU A 209 14.11 8.16 -12.34
N ALA A 210 15.26 8.71 -12.76
CA ALA A 210 15.35 9.56 -13.94
C ALA A 210 15.09 8.82 -15.27
N ARG A 211 15.07 7.48 -15.25
CA ARG A 211 14.70 6.59 -16.38
C ARG A 211 13.31 5.98 -16.23
N ASP A 212 12.45 6.54 -15.37
CA ASP A 212 11.10 6.04 -15.08
C ASP A 212 11.07 4.60 -14.53
N ILE A 213 12.14 4.18 -13.85
CA ILE A 213 12.22 2.91 -13.11
C ILE A 213 12.08 3.23 -11.63
N LEU A 214 10.86 3.07 -11.11
CA LEU A 214 10.50 3.53 -9.78
C LEU A 214 10.85 2.47 -8.75
N VAL A 215 11.85 2.78 -7.94
CA VAL A 215 12.39 2.00 -6.82
C VAL A 215 12.73 2.96 -5.68
N ASP A 216 13.21 2.47 -4.54
CA ASP A 216 13.82 3.34 -3.53
C ASP A 216 15.15 2.79 -3.02
N TYR A 217 15.87 3.60 -2.25
CA TYR A 217 17.13 3.23 -1.61
C TYR A 217 17.02 3.41 -0.09
N ARG A 218 17.70 2.55 0.67
CA ARG A 218 17.90 2.73 2.12
C ARG A 218 19.36 2.50 2.50
N PRO A 219 19.97 3.39 3.31
CA PRO A 219 21.32 3.18 3.83
C PRO A 219 21.44 1.81 4.51
N LYS A 220 22.53 1.10 4.23
CA LYS A 220 22.83 -0.26 4.73
C LYS A 220 21.91 -1.37 4.24
N ALA A 221 20.93 -1.07 3.38
CA ALA A 221 20.07 -2.08 2.75
C ALA A 221 20.29 -2.17 1.23
N GLY A 222 20.55 -1.05 0.57
CA GLY A 222 20.71 -0.96 -0.88
C GLY A 222 19.42 -0.48 -1.57
N ILE A 223 19.34 -0.72 -2.87
CA ILE A 223 18.16 -0.46 -3.70
C ILE A 223 17.09 -1.49 -3.36
N ARG A 224 15.90 -1.05 -2.96
CA ARG A 224 14.76 -1.91 -2.67
C ARG A 224 13.84 -1.95 -3.89
N LEU A 225 13.68 -3.15 -4.45
CA LEU A 225 12.74 -3.42 -5.52
C LEU A 225 11.61 -4.31 -5.00
N SER A 226 10.39 -3.87 -5.24
CA SER A 226 9.15 -4.38 -4.65
C SER A 226 8.09 -4.60 -5.71
N PRO A 227 8.25 -5.66 -6.53
CA PRO A 227 7.24 -6.04 -7.51
C PRO A 227 5.92 -6.44 -6.83
N HIS A 228 4.81 -6.14 -7.50
CA HIS A 228 3.45 -6.52 -7.15
C HIS A 228 2.88 -7.53 -8.17
N PHE A 229 1.64 -7.98 -7.97
CA PHE A 229 0.95 -8.88 -8.91
C PHE A 229 0.83 -8.33 -10.34
N TYR A 230 0.84 -6.99 -10.52
CA TYR A 230 0.71 -6.33 -11.82
C TYR A 230 2.04 -6.18 -12.57
N ASN A 231 3.16 -6.54 -11.94
CA ASN A 231 4.47 -6.45 -12.59
C ASN A 231 4.73 -7.66 -13.49
N ARG A 232 5.35 -7.39 -14.62
CA ARG A 232 5.85 -8.39 -15.55
C ARG A 232 7.24 -8.88 -15.11
N ASP A 233 7.62 -10.06 -15.56
CA ASP A 233 8.96 -10.58 -15.26
C ASP A 233 10.04 -9.82 -16.02
N GLU A 234 9.72 -9.42 -17.24
CA GLU A 234 10.61 -8.65 -18.11
C GLU A 234 10.96 -7.29 -17.49
N GLU A 235 10.07 -6.72 -16.66
CA GLU A 235 10.35 -5.49 -15.92
C GLU A 235 11.40 -5.69 -14.81
N ILE A 236 11.43 -6.88 -14.19
CA ILE A 236 12.43 -7.24 -13.18
C ILE A 236 13.80 -7.38 -13.86
N ASP A 237 13.84 -8.10 -14.98
CA ASP A 237 15.07 -8.29 -15.75
C ASP A 237 15.58 -6.96 -16.32
N PHE A 238 14.67 -6.13 -16.82
CA PHE A 238 14.96 -4.81 -17.33
C PHE A 238 15.56 -3.92 -16.24
N ALA A 239 14.96 -3.85 -15.05
CA ALA A 239 15.50 -3.06 -13.95
C ALA A 239 16.92 -3.51 -13.54
N LEU A 240 17.18 -4.82 -13.48
CA LEU A 240 18.52 -5.35 -13.21
C LEU A 240 19.52 -5.01 -14.32
N ALA A 241 19.12 -5.12 -15.59
CA ALA A 241 19.98 -4.74 -16.73
C ALA A 241 20.28 -3.23 -16.72
N GLN A 242 19.32 -2.39 -16.30
CA GLN A 242 19.53 -0.95 -16.19
C GLN A 242 20.50 -0.59 -15.06
N ILE A 243 20.44 -1.26 -13.90
CA ILE A 243 21.46 -1.11 -12.84
C ILE A 243 22.86 -1.41 -13.40
N GLU A 244 23.01 -2.51 -14.14
CA GLU A 244 24.27 -2.93 -14.76
C GLU A 244 24.77 -1.93 -15.80
N GLU A 245 23.90 -1.44 -16.67
CA GLU A 245 24.21 -0.43 -17.66
C GLU A 245 24.69 0.87 -16.99
N ILE A 246 23.95 1.37 -16.00
CA ILE A 246 24.28 2.61 -15.28
C ILE A 246 25.66 2.52 -14.62
N LEU A 247 25.99 1.37 -14.04
CA LEU A 247 27.29 1.10 -13.46
C LEU A 247 28.40 1.09 -14.51
N ALA A 248 28.17 0.39 -15.64
CA ALA A 248 29.14 0.26 -16.72
C ALA A 248 29.42 1.61 -17.41
N THR A 249 28.39 2.42 -17.64
CA THR A 249 28.51 3.75 -18.27
C THR A 249 28.87 4.86 -17.31
N ARG A 250 28.90 4.58 -15.99
CA ARG A 250 29.12 5.55 -14.91
C ARG A 250 28.12 6.71 -14.92
N THR A 251 26.92 6.52 -15.48
CA THR A 251 25.91 7.58 -15.56
C THR A 251 25.44 8.03 -14.16
N TRP A 252 25.60 7.19 -13.14
CA TRP A 252 25.35 7.54 -11.74
C TRP A 252 26.15 8.75 -11.24
N GLU A 253 27.30 9.08 -11.85
CA GLU A 253 28.14 10.21 -11.43
C GLU A 253 27.41 11.56 -11.48
N ARG A 254 26.40 11.70 -12.35
CA ARG A 254 25.60 12.94 -12.43
C ARG A 254 24.82 13.23 -11.14
N HIS A 255 24.65 12.23 -10.28
CA HIS A 255 23.90 12.33 -9.02
C HIS A 255 24.78 12.45 -7.78
N LEU A 256 26.11 12.55 -7.93
CA LEU A 256 27.07 12.66 -6.81
C LEU A 256 26.87 13.90 -5.92
N GLN A 257 26.17 14.92 -6.42
CA GLN A 257 25.88 16.16 -5.68
C GLN A 257 24.42 16.26 -5.19
N ALA A 258 23.62 15.22 -5.40
CA ALA A 258 22.18 15.21 -5.12
C ALA A 258 21.82 14.59 -3.76
N VAL A 259 22.81 14.26 -2.91
CA VAL A 259 22.63 13.57 -1.61
C VAL A 259 23.08 14.44 -0.46
#